data_AF-A0A8E0VMX8-F1
#
_entry.id   AF-A0A8E0VMX8-F1
#
_cell.length_a   1.000
_cell.length_b   1.000
_cell.length_c   1.000
_cell.angle_alpha   90.00
_cell.angle_beta   90.00
_cell.angle_gamma   90.00
#
_symmetry.space_group_name_H-M   'P 1'
#
loop_
_entity.id
_entity.type
_entity.pdbx_description
1 polymer ?
#
loop_
_entity_poly.entity_id
_entity_poly.type
_entity_poly.pdbx_seq_one_letter_code
_entity_poly.pdbx_strand_id
1 'polypeptide(L)'
;MAYEKIPGLKKIMPPEYGGENEPLEQLMVHAFAKISRQFGSLPLSVPPPPVLKLKERHRRGFREFYSQPRSLQSIRVDESKRPNTAQNLMRDYPDLKWLDMGTEGTYIEIPQD
;
A
#
# COMPACT_ATOMS: atom_id res chain seq x y z
N MET A 1 0.83 11.50 -30.49
CA MET A 1 0.00 11.67 -29.26
C MET A 1 -0.41 10.30 -28.69
N ALA A 2 -0.94 10.21 -27.46
CA ALA A 2 -1.37 8.93 -26.85
C ALA A 2 -2.34 8.13 -27.75
N TYR A 3 -3.17 8.84 -28.53
CA TYR A 3 -4.14 8.27 -29.48
C TYR A 3 -3.56 7.56 -30.70
N GLU A 4 -2.33 7.88 -31.09
CA GLU A 4 -1.66 7.21 -32.22
C GLU A 4 -1.10 5.85 -31.80
N LYS A 5 -0.81 5.66 -30.52
CA LYS A 5 -0.20 4.44 -29.99
C LYS A 5 -1.22 3.35 -29.65
N ILE A 6 -2.47 3.72 -29.40
CA ILE A 6 -3.53 2.79 -28.98
C ILE A 6 -4.74 2.97 -29.93
N PRO A 7 -4.88 2.08 -30.94
CA PRO A 7 -6.01 2.09 -31.85
C PRO A 7 -7.34 2.02 -31.08
N GLY A 8 -8.28 2.91 -31.41
CA GLY A 8 -9.60 2.98 -30.76
C GLY A 8 -9.65 3.76 -29.44
N LEU A 9 -8.50 4.17 -28.88
CA LEU A 9 -8.46 4.97 -27.64
C LEU A 9 -9.22 6.29 -27.78
N LYS A 10 -9.07 6.96 -28.93
CA LYS A 10 -9.75 8.23 -29.20
C LYS A 10 -11.27 8.09 -29.16
N LYS A 11 -11.81 6.94 -29.58
CA LYS A 11 -13.25 6.67 -29.61
C LYS A 11 -13.84 6.42 -28.22
N ILE A 12 -13.03 5.93 -27.27
CA ILE A 12 -13.50 5.63 -25.91
C ILE A 12 -13.26 6.79 -24.93
N MET A 13 -12.41 7.74 -25.28
CA MET A 13 -12.08 8.85 -24.40
C MET A 13 -13.12 9.97 -24.46
N PRO A 14 -13.42 10.61 -23.33
CA PRO A 14 -14.32 11.76 -23.30
C PRO A 14 -13.78 12.96 -24.10
N PRO A 15 -14.65 13.90 -24.51
CA PRO A 15 -14.25 15.13 -25.20
C PRO A 15 -13.31 16.00 -24.38
N GLU A 16 -13.44 15.99 -23.04
CA GLU A 16 -12.58 16.75 -22.11
C GLU A 16 -11.12 16.32 -22.18
N TYR A 17 -10.86 15.09 -22.65
CA TYR A 17 -9.52 14.56 -22.86
C TYR A 17 -9.11 14.59 -24.35
N GLY A 18 -9.95 15.11 -25.25
CA GLY A 18 -9.70 15.15 -26.69
C GLY A 18 -10.12 13.88 -27.44
N GLY A 19 -11.01 13.07 -26.84
CA GLY A 19 -11.64 11.94 -27.50
C GLY A 19 -13.00 12.27 -28.12
N GLU A 20 -13.67 11.25 -28.66
CA GLU A 20 -14.93 11.34 -29.42
C GLU A 20 -16.10 10.64 -28.70
N ASN A 21 -15.95 10.30 -27.42
CA ASN A 21 -16.98 9.65 -26.63
C ASN A 21 -17.96 10.67 -25.99
N GLU A 22 -18.90 10.16 -25.19
CA GLU A 22 -19.76 10.98 -24.34
C GLU A 22 -18.97 11.71 -23.23
N PRO A 23 -19.52 12.80 -22.67
CA PRO A 23 -18.92 13.51 -21.54
C PRO A 23 -18.62 12.58 -20.37
N LEU A 24 -17.54 12.88 -19.63
CA LEU A 24 -17.07 12.05 -18.53
C LEU A 24 -18.17 11.71 -17.51
N GLU A 25 -19.04 12.68 -17.21
CA GLU A 25 -20.14 12.49 -16.25
C GLU A 25 -21.12 11.40 -16.68
N GLN A 26 -21.48 11.37 -17.96
CA GLN A 26 -22.40 10.35 -18.50
C GLN A 26 -21.74 8.98 -18.49
N LEU A 27 -20.46 8.91 -18.86
CA LEU A 27 -19.69 7.66 -18.81
C LEU A 27 -19.61 7.09 -17.39
N MET A 28 -19.45 7.94 -16.38
CA MET A 28 -19.49 7.52 -14.98
C MET A 28 -20.86 6.93 -14.62
N VAL A 29 -21.95 7.63 -14.96
CA VAL A 29 -23.32 7.15 -14.70
C VAL A 29 -23.56 5.79 -15.37
N HIS A 30 -23.14 5.63 -16.63
CA HIS A 30 -23.24 4.36 -17.36
C HIS A 30 -22.41 3.25 -16.71
N ALA A 31 -21.18 3.55 -16.27
CA ALA A 31 -20.31 2.60 -15.58
C ALA A 31 -20.94 2.14 -14.26
N PHE A 32 -21.42 3.08 -13.44
CA PHE A 32 -22.12 2.76 -12.19
C PHE A 32 -23.36 1.91 -12.44
N ALA A 33 -24.21 2.29 -13.41
CA ALA A 33 -25.40 1.53 -13.75
C ALA A 33 -25.05 0.11 -14.26
N LYS A 34 -23.97 -0.05 -15.03
CA LYS A 34 -23.53 -1.36 -15.53
C LYS A 34 -23.00 -2.25 -14.41
N ILE A 35 -22.22 -1.69 -13.48
CA ILE A 35 -21.74 -2.38 -12.28
C ILE A 35 -22.94 -2.81 -11.42
N SER A 36 -23.90 -1.92 -11.18
CA SER A 36 -25.10 -2.25 -10.42
C SER A 36 -25.97 -3.32 -11.09
N ARG A 37 -26.02 -3.37 -12.43
CA ARG A 37 -26.71 -4.48 -13.13
C ARG A 37 -25.93 -5.79 -13.02
N GLN A 38 -24.61 -5.74 -13.12
CA GLN A 38 -23.76 -6.93 -13.13
C GLN A 38 -23.60 -7.57 -11.75
N PHE A 39 -23.56 -6.77 -10.69
CA PHE A 39 -23.31 -7.24 -9.32
C PHE A 39 -24.53 -7.05 -8.41
N GLY A 40 -25.70 -6.70 -8.97
CA GLY A 40 -26.86 -6.23 -8.21
C GLY A 40 -26.59 -4.86 -7.58
N SER A 41 -27.61 -4.27 -6.96
CA SER A 41 -27.40 -3.14 -6.06
C SER A 41 -26.49 -3.61 -4.93
N LEU A 42 -25.18 -3.41 -5.08
CA LEU A 42 -24.26 -3.50 -3.95
C LEU A 42 -24.82 -2.51 -2.92
N PRO A 43 -25.26 -2.97 -1.75
CA PRO A 43 -25.70 -2.04 -0.73
C PRO A 43 -24.53 -1.08 -0.51
N LEU A 44 -24.80 0.24 -0.55
CA LEU A 44 -23.83 1.26 -0.14
C LEU A 44 -23.35 1.06 1.32
N SER A 45 -23.89 0.05 2.02
CA SER A 45 -23.31 -0.54 3.22
C SER A 45 -22.66 -1.90 2.90
N VAL A 46 -21.48 -1.90 2.28
CA VAL A 46 -20.49 -2.83 2.83
C VAL A 46 -20.10 -2.16 4.14
N PRO A 47 -20.53 -2.65 5.33
CA PRO A 47 -19.99 -2.10 6.56
C PRO A 47 -18.48 -2.23 6.42
N PRO A 48 -17.70 -1.14 6.57
CA PRO A 48 -16.26 -1.25 6.55
C PRO A 48 -15.94 -2.39 7.52
N PRO A 49 -15.22 -3.45 7.09
CA PRO A 49 -14.85 -4.51 8.02
C PRO A 49 -14.32 -3.79 9.25
N PRO A 50 -14.91 -4.00 10.46
CA PRO A 50 -14.79 -3.04 11.55
C PRO A 50 -13.32 -2.71 11.64
N VAL A 51 -12.94 -1.44 11.51
CA VAL A 51 -11.53 -1.04 11.30
C VAL A 51 -10.61 -1.75 12.30
N LEU A 52 -11.13 -2.07 13.48
CA LEU A 52 -10.58 -2.96 14.50
C LEU A 52 -10.19 -4.37 14.01
N LYS A 53 -11.06 -5.13 13.32
CA LYS A 53 -10.76 -6.46 12.75
C LYS A 53 -9.64 -6.40 11.69
N LEU A 54 -9.62 -5.35 10.89
CA LEU A 54 -8.56 -5.16 9.89
C LEU A 54 -7.23 -4.81 10.55
N LYS A 55 -7.25 -3.87 11.52
CA LYS A 55 -6.11 -3.53 12.36
C LYS A 55 -5.54 -4.76 13.07
N GLU A 56 -6.41 -5.62 13.62
CA GLU A 56 -5.98 -6.84 14.30
C GLU A 56 -5.34 -7.86 13.36
N ARG A 57 -5.93 -8.08 12.17
CA ARG A 57 -5.36 -8.97 11.17
C ARG A 57 -3.99 -8.49 10.69
N HIS A 58 -3.84 -7.20 10.43
CA HIS A 58 -2.56 -6.61 10.03
C HIS A 58 -1.53 -6.71 11.14
N ARG A 59 -1.91 -6.41 12.39
CA ARG A 59 -1.03 -6.52 13.56
C ARG A 59 -0.52 -7.95 13.73
N ARG A 60 -1.39 -8.95 13.59
CA ARG A 60 -1.01 -10.37 13.66
C ARG A 60 -0.04 -10.77 12.55
N GLY A 61 -0.37 -10.46 11.29
CA GLY A 61 0.50 -10.81 10.15
C GLY A 61 1.86 -10.11 10.20
N PHE A 62 1.90 -8.86 10.67
CA PHE A 62 3.15 -8.16 10.92
C PHE A 62 4.01 -8.89 11.96
N ARG A 63 3.44 -9.24 13.12
CA ARG A 63 4.16 -9.96 14.19
C ARG A 63 4.71 -11.29 13.70
N GLU A 64 3.90 -12.11 13.04
CA GLU A 64 4.32 -13.40 12.49
C GLU A 64 5.45 -13.24 11.44
N PHE A 65 5.37 -12.20 10.62
CA PHE A 65 6.35 -11.95 9.57
C PHE A 65 7.69 -11.47 10.12
N TYR A 66 7.71 -10.66 11.19
CA TYR A 66 8.94 -10.10 11.76
C TYR A 66 9.51 -10.89 12.95
N SER A 67 8.75 -11.83 13.55
CA SER A 67 9.23 -12.67 14.66
C SER A 67 10.21 -13.77 14.22
N GLN A 68 10.30 -14.06 12.93
CA GLN A 68 11.19 -15.08 12.40
C GLN A 68 12.52 -14.46 11.92
N PRO A 69 13.68 -15.01 12.31
CA PRO A 69 14.97 -14.54 11.81
C PRO A 69 15.08 -14.85 10.31
N ARG A 70 15.02 -13.81 9.47
CA ARG A 70 15.14 -13.97 8.01
C ARG A 70 16.58 -13.91 7.50
N SER A 71 16.79 -14.53 6.34
CA SER A 71 18.03 -14.52 5.55
C SER A 71 18.50 -13.13 5.07
N LEU A 72 17.63 -12.12 5.07
CA LEU A 72 17.94 -10.75 4.64
C LEU A 72 18.42 -9.83 5.78
N GLN A 73 18.81 -10.40 6.93
CA GLN A 73 19.38 -9.62 8.04
C GLN A 73 20.60 -8.79 7.63
N SER A 74 21.32 -9.22 6.59
CA SER A 74 22.49 -8.52 6.05
C SER A 74 22.19 -7.18 5.36
N ILE A 75 20.93 -6.90 5.02
CA ILE A 75 20.52 -5.67 4.28
C ILE A 75 19.75 -4.71 5.21
N ARG A 76 19.95 -4.80 6.52
CA ARG A 76 19.23 -3.95 7.49
C ARG A 76 19.69 -2.48 7.40
N VAL A 77 18.75 -1.58 7.59
CA VAL A 77 18.98 -0.13 7.57
C VAL A 77 19.64 0.30 8.89
N ASP A 78 20.71 1.07 8.78
CA ASP A 78 21.33 1.76 9.91
C ASP A 78 20.45 2.95 10.33
N GLU A 79 19.69 2.79 11.41
CA GLU A 79 18.81 3.83 11.94
C GLU A 79 19.58 5.07 12.42
N SER A 80 20.86 4.95 12.80
CA SER A 80 21.68 6.11 13.19
C SER A 80 21.99 7.05 12.03
N LYS A 81 21.98 6.52 10.80
CA LYS A 81 22.18 7.27 9.55
C LYS A 81 20.88 7.77 8.95
N ARG A 82 19.75 7.32 9.46
CA ARG A 82 18.43 7.69 8.97
C ARG A 82 18.05 9.09 9.49
N PRO A 83 17.42 9.95 8.68
CA PRO A 83 16.95 11.25 9.16
C PRO A 83 15.90 11.07 10.28
N ASN A 84 15.89 11.99 11.24
CA ASN A 84 15.09 11.92 12.47
C ASN A 84 13.57 11.83 12.19
N THR A 85 13.11 12.31 11.03
CA THR A 85 11.72 12.20 10.55
C THR A 85 11.32 10.79 10.13
N ALA A 86 12.27 9.89 9.93
CA ALA A 86 12.05 8.51 9.49
C ALA A 86 12.63 7.48 10.47
N GLN A 87 13.38 7.93 11.49
CA GLN A 87 13.78 7.10 12.63
C GLN A 87 12.55 6.72 13.46
N ASN A 88 12.56 5.52 14.03
CA ASN A 88 11.59 5.11 15.07
C ASN A 88 10.11 5.19 14.64
N LEU A 89 9.80 4.84 13.38
CA LEU A 89 8.41 4.62 12.93
C LEU A 89 7.66 3.55 13.76
N MET A 90 8.39 2.79 14.59
CA MET A 90 7.83 1.82 15.52
C MET A 90 7.31 2.43 16.84
N ARG A 91 7.43 3.75 17.07
CA ARG A 91 6.79 4.43 18.22
C ARG A 91 5.27 4.23 18.27
N ASP A 92 4.66 4.00 17.11
CA ASP A 92 3.22 3.78 16.98
C ASP A 92 2.75 2.41 17.52
N TYR A 93 3.69 1.52 17.86
CA TYR A 93 3.44 0.18 18.39
C TYR A 93 4.16 -0.06 19.73
N PRO A 94 3.83 0.72 20.78
CA PRO A 94 4.49 0.64 22.10
C PRO A 94 4.21 -0.66 22.86
N ASP A 95 3.28 -1.48 22.36
CA ASP A 95 2.91 -2.79 22.90
C ASP A 95 3.89 -3.92 22.52
N LEU A 96 4.88 -3.64 21.67
CA LEU A 96 5.94 -4.57 21.27
C LEU A 96 7.22 -4.31 22.07
N LYS A 97 7.78 -5.36 22.72
CA LYS A 97 9.01 -5.22 23.49
C LYS A 97 10.21 -5.24 22.55
N TRP A 98 11.18 -4.35 22.78
CA TRP A 98 12.42 -4.26 22.00
C TRP A 98 13.16 -5.60 21.89
N LEU A 99 13.08 -6.43 22.94
CA LEU A 99 13.67 -7.75 23.03
C LEU A 99 13.16 -8.72 21.95
N ASP A 100 11.92 -8.53 21.49
CA ASP A 100 11.30 -9.35 20.45
C ASP A 100 11.84 -9.02 19.04
N MET A 101 12.65 -7.95 18.92
CA MET A 101 13.18 -7.43 17.66
C MET A 101 14.66 -7.80 17.41
N GLY A 102 15.24 -8.62 18.29
CA GLY A 102 16.63 -9.07 18.25
C GLY A 102 17.57 -8.21 19.10
N THR A 103 18.57 -8.85 19.72
CA THR A 103 19.52 -8.20 20.63
C THR A 103 20.55 -7.34 19.90
N GLU A 104 20.91 -6.23 20.54
CA GLU A 104 21.97 -5.29 20.20
C GLU A 104 23.29 -6.01 19.84
N GLY A 105 23.90 -5.61 18.71
CA GLY A 105 25.09 -6.28 18.16
C GLY A 105 26.42 -5.81 18.79
N THR A 106 27.39 -6.72 18.82
CA THR A 106 28.79 -6.51 19.21
C THR A 106 29.62 -6.03 18.01
N TYR A 107 30.39 -4.95 18.17
CA TYR A 107 31.24 -4.38 17.12
C TYR A 107 32.54 -5.17 16.96
N ILE A 108 33.03 -5.30 15.72
CA ILE A 108 34.39 -5.78 15.41
C ILE A 108 35.11 -4.63 14.70
N GLU A 109 36.29 -4.28 15.20
CA GLU A 109 37.12 -3.22 14.62
C GLU A 109 37.82 -3.73 13.35
N ILE A 110 37.69 -2.98 12.25
CA ILE A 110 38.37 -3.28 10.99
C ILE A 110 39.69 -2.47 10.96
N PRO A 111 40.86 -3.11 10.79
CA PRO A 111 42.13 -2.42 10.68
C PRO A 111 42.15 -1.50 9.45
N GLN A 112 42.75 -0.32 9.60
CA GLN A 112 43.00 0.59 8.47
C GLN A 112 44.39 0.30 7.92
N ASP A 113 44.45 -0.13 6.67
CA ASP A 113 45.68 -0.15 5.87
C ASP A 113 45.94 1.23 5.26
#